data_AF-A0AAV3PRF1-F1
#
_entry.id   AF-A0AAV3PRF1-F1
#
_cell.length_a   1.000
_cell.length_b   1.000
_cell.length_c   1.000
_cell.angle_alpha   90.00
_cell.angle_beta   90.00
_cell.angle_gamma   90.00
#
_symmetry.space_group_name_H-M   'P 1'
#
loop_
_entity.id
_entity.type
_entity.pdbx_description
1 polymer ?
#
loop_
_entity_poly.entity_id
_entity_poly.type
_entity_poly.pdbx_seq_one_letter_code
_entity_poly.pdbx_strand_id
1 'polypeptide(L)'
;MSQFRPIAMCNTIAKIISKTLEIRLKKFLPYVISDTQSAFIPNRLITDNILLAFEAHHIIKKKKSGREGYMSIKLDMLKAYDRIEWTFLKTMLIQLRFSAKWVSLILFYVESVTYSLFVNGSQVAYIKPGRELQQGDPLSPYLFIICTEGLISLIKGACARGELQGL
;
A
#
# COMPACT_ATOMS: atom_id res chain seq x y z
N MET A 1 -23.32 -9.71 0.44
CA MET A 1 -23.03 -8.27 0.17
C MET A 1 -21.59 -7.84 0.50
N SER A 2 -20.72 -8.69 1.08
CA SER A 2 -19.35 -8.31 1.51
C SER A 2 -18.24 -8.46 0.46
N GLN A 3 -18.54 -8.93 -0.75
CA GLN A 3 -17.54 -9.29 -1.77
C GLN A 3 -17.50 -8.35 -2.99
N PHE A 4 -18.30 -7.29 -3.03
CA PHE A 4 -18.25 -6.35 -4.14
C PHE A 4 -16.98 -5.50 -4.07
N ARG A 5 -16.24 -5.44 -5.19
CA ARG A 5 -15.17 -4.46 -5.43
C ARG A 5 -15.70 -3.40 -6.39
N PRO A 6 -16.29 -2.31 -5.87
CA PRO A 6 -16.77 -1.23 -6.72
C PRO A 6 -15.57 -0.63 -7.46
N ILE A 7 -15.69 -0.50 -8.78
CA ILE A 7 -14.69 0.17 -9.61
C ILE A 7 -15.22 1.56 -9.92
N ALA A 8 -14.49 2.58 -9.48
CA ALA A 8 -14.79 3.96 -9.86
C ALA A 8 -14.12 4.29 -11.19
N MET A 9 -14.91 4.67 -12.19
CA MET A 9 -14.35 5.15 -13.45
C MET A 9 -13.84 6.57 -13.29
N CYS A 10 -12.52 6.73 -13.29
CA CYS A 10 -11.88 8.05 -13.28
C CYS A 10 -11.93 8.70 -14.66
N ASN A 11 -12.14 10.02 -14.69
CA ASN A 11 -12.10 10.80 -15.92
C ASN A 11 -10.67 10.84 -16.51
N THR A 12 -10.56 11.12 -17.81
CA THR A 12 -9.27 11.10 -18.53
C THR A 12 -8.26 12.10 -17.96
N ILE A 13 -8.70 13.29 -17.55
CA ILE A 13 -7.83 14.33 -16.99
C ILE A 13 -7.21 13.85 -15.67
N ALA A 14 -8.01 13.28 -14.78
CA ALA A 14 -7.55 12.71 -13.51
C ALA A 14 -6.55 11.57 -13.74
N LYS A 15 -6.77 10.73 -14.77
CA LYS A 15 -5.81 9.68 -15.15
C LYS A 15 -4.49 10.26 -15.65
N ILE A 16 -4.50 11.34 -16.43
CA ILE A 16 -3.28 12.00 -16.89
C ILE A 16 -2.51 12.61 -15.72
N ILE A 17 -3.21 13.32 -14.82
CA ILE A 17 -2.60 13.91 -13.61
C ILE A 17 -1.99 12.81 -12.74
N SER A 18 -2.76 11.77 -12.43
CA SER A 18 -2.29 10.62 -11.66
C SER A 18 -1.07 9.96 -12.28
N LYS A 19 -1.12 9.71 -13.60
CA LYS A 19 0.01 9.11 -14.33
C LYS A 19 1.25 9.98 -14.27
N THR A 20 1.10 11.31 -14.34
CA THR A 20 2.21 12.25 -14.21
C THR A 20 2.84 12.22 -12.82
N LEU A 21 2.01 12.13 -11.77
CA LEU A 21 2.47 12.00 -10.39
C LEU A 21 3.16 10.65 -10.16
N GLU A 22 2.59 9.57 -10.69
CA GLU A 22 3.14 8.22 -10.61
C GLU A 22 4.52 8.12 -11.27
N ILE A 23 4.69 8.62 -12.49
CA ILE A 23 5.98 8.61 -13.20
C ILE A 23 7.07 9.33 -12.39
N ARG A 24 6.72 10.45 -11.73
CA ARG A 24 7.66 11.19 -10.89
C ARG A 24 7.97 10.45 -9.60
N LEU A 25 6.95 9.93 -8.90
CA LEU A 25 7.10 9.20 -7.65
C LEU A 25 7.95 7.94 -7.84
N LYS A 26 7.72 7.20 -8.91
CA LYS A 26 8.44 5.95 -9.25
C LYS A 26 9.95 6.04 -9.18
N LYS A 27 10.51 7.20 -9.56
CA LYS A 27 11.96 7.42 -9.56
C LYS A 27 12.57 7.39 -8.17
N PHE A 28 11.77 7.68 -7.14
CA PHE A 28 12.23 7.79 -5.75
C PHE A 28 11.90 6.56 -4.90
N LEU A 29 10.92 5.76 -5.31
CA LEU A 29 10.45 4.61 -4.52
C LEU A 29 11.55 3.60 -4.16
N PRO A 30 12.53 3.26 -5.03
CA PRO A 30 13.60 2.33 -4.65
C PRO A 30 14.45 2.79 -3.46
N TYR A 31 14.51 4.10 -3.20
CA TYR A 31 15.29 4.66 -2.09
C TYR A 31 14.48 4.78 -0.79
N VAL A 32 13.16 4.69 -0.88
CA VAL A 32 12.23 4.95 0.23
C VAL A 32 11.60 3.66 0.74
N ILE A 33 11.36 2.69 -0.15
CA ILE A 33 10.67 1.44 0.19
C ILE A 33 11.66 0.32 0.47
N SER A 34 11.46 -0.35 1.60
CA SER A 34 12.26 -1.49 2.06
C SER A 34 12.40 -2.57 0.99
N ASP A 35 13.57 -3.21 0.91
CA ASP A 35 13.81 -4.34 0.02
C ASP A 35 12.93 -5.57 0.32
N THR A 36 12.39 -5.65 1.53
CA THR A 36 11.41 -6.68 1.91
C THR A 36 10.06 -6.53 1.21
N GLN A 37 9.84 -5.43 0.49
CA GLN A 37 8.61 -5.15 -0.22
C GLN A 37 8.82 -5.21 -1.74
N SER A 38 8.35 -6.29 -2.36
CA SER A 38 8.62 -6.55 -3.79
C SER A 38 7.52 -6.09 -4.73
N ALA A 39 6.37 -5.64 -4.21
CA ALA A 39 5.22 -5.26 -5.03
C ALA A 39 5.40 -3.87 -5.67
N PHE A 40 5.02 -3.75 -6.95
CA PHE A 40 4.93 -2.50 -7.73
C PHE A 40 6.25 -1.74 -7.98
N ILE A 41 7.38 -2.20 -7.44
CA ILE A 41 8.69 -1.57 -7.62
C ILE A 41 9.40 -2.18 -8.82
N PRO A 42 9.94 -1.36 -9.75
CA PRO A 42 10.71 -1.87 -10.87
C PRO A 42 11.85 -2.77 -10.41
N ASN A 43 12.13 -3.83 -11.17
CA ASN A 43 13.20 -4.79 -10.91
C ASN A 43 13.06 -5.64 -9.63
N ARG A 44 11.88 -5.68 -8.99
CA ARG A 44 11.57 -6.63 -7.91
C ARG A 44 10.58 -7.68 -8.43
N LEU A 45 10.95 -8.96 -8.38
CA LEU A 45 10.13 -10.04 -8.93
C LEU A 45 9.28 -10.69 -7.84
N ILE A 46 8.04 -11.06 -8.18
CA ILE A 46 7.16 -11.79 -7.25
C ILE A 46 7.69 -13.20 -6.94
N THR A 47 8.50 -13.77 -7.83
CA THR A 47 9.15 -15.07 -7.66
C THR A 47 10.08 -15.10 -6.45
N ASP A 48 10.73 -13.98 -6.13
CA ASP A 48 11.64 -13.88 -4.99
C ASP A 48 10.88 -14.05 -3.68
N ASN A 49 9.69 -13.43 -3.58
CA ASN A 49 8.80 -13.59 -2.42
C ASN A 49 8.29 -15.02 -2.27
N ILE A 50 8.01 -15.69 -3.40
CA ILE A 50 7.57 -17.09 -3.39
C ILE A 50 8.70 -17.98 -2.87
N LEU A 51 9.93 -17.78 -3.33
CA LEU A 51 11.09 -18.53 -2.88
C LEU A 51 11.35 -18.33 -1.38
N LEU A 52 11.38 -17.07 -0.91
CA LEU A 52 11.54 -16.75 0.51
C LEU A 52 10.46 -17.42 1.38
N ALA A 53 9.21 -17.44 0.92
CA ALA A 53 8.13 -18.11 1.64
C ALA A 53 8.32 -19.63 1.69
N PHE A 54 8.79 -20.26 0.60
CA PHE A 54 9.09 -21.69 0.59
C PHE A 54 10.25 -22.04 1.53
N GLU A 55 11.32 -21.25 1.53
CA GLU A 55 12.46 -21.43 2.43
C GLU A 55 12.05 -21.30 3.89
N ALA A 56 11.32 -20.23 4.23
CA ALA A 56 10.79 -20.03 5.58
C ALA A 56 9.91 -21.21 6.02
N HIS A 57 8.98 -21.65 5.16
CA HIS A 57 8.12 -22.80 5.46
C HIS A 57 8.93 -24.09 5.66
N HIS A 58 9.96 -24.31 4.85
CA HIS A 58 10.83 -25.47 4.96
C HIS A 58 11.63 -25.49 6.27
N ILE A 59 12.18 -24.35 6.68
CA ILE A 59 12.90 -24.21 7.97
C ILE A 59 11.96 -24.54 9.13
N ILE A 60 10.76 -23.95 9.15
CA ILE A 60 9.74 -24.21 10.16
C ILE A 60 9.39 -25.71 10.21
N LYS A 61 9.19 -26.34 9.04
CA LYS A 61 8.84 -27.78 8.95
C LYS A 61 9.97 -28.71 9.42
N LYS A 62 11.23 -28.31 9.23
CA LYS A 62 12.41 -29.07 9.67
C LYS A 62 12.68 -28.91 11.17
N LYS A 63 12.28 -27.80 11.79
CA LYS A 63 12.43 -27.57 13.24
C LYS A 63 11.41 -28.40 14.04
N LYS A 64 11.74 -29.68 14.28
CA LYS A 64 10.88 -30.65 14.99
C LYS A 64 11.26 -30.88 16.45
N SER A 65 12.37 -30.32 16.92
CA SER A 65 12.90 -30.53 18.28
C SER A 65 13.72 -29.31 18.75
N GLY A 66 13.85 -29.14 20.06
CA GLY A 66 14.48 -28.01 20.72
C GLY A 66 13.52 -27.26 21.64
N ARG A 67 14.05 -26.33 22.45
CA ARG A 67 13.26 -25.48 23.36
C ARG A 67 12.60 -24.29 22.66
N GLU A 68 13.08 -23.95 21.47
CA GLU A 68 12.61 -22.82 20.66
C GLU A 68 11.85 -23.32 19.42
N GLY A 69 10.71 -22.68 19.14
CA GLY A 69 9.89 -22.93 17.97
C GLY A 69 9.75 -21.68 17.09
N TYR A 70 9.45 -21.89 15.82
CA TYR A 70 9.19 -20.81 14.86
C TYR A 70 7.70 -20.75 14.51
N MET A 71 7.20 -19.54 14.25
CA MET A 71 5.84 -19.30 13.79
C MET A 71 5.87 -18.46 12.52
N SER A 72 4.99 -18.78 11.57
CA SER A 72 4.71 -17.92 10.42
C SER A 72 3.38 -17.22 10.61
N ILE A 73 3.34 -15.92 10.35
CA ILE A 73 2.14 -15.10 10.45
C ILE A 73 1.82 -14.56 9.05
N LYS A 74 0.62 -14.85 8.55
CA LYS A 74 0.09 -14.30 7.31
C LYS A 74 -0.96 -13.24 7.65
N LEU A 75 -0.70 -12.00 7.23
CA LEU A 75 -1.61 -10.87 7.39
C LEU A 75 -2.22 -10.51 6.03
N ASP A 76 -3.51 -10.23 6.00
CA ASP A 76 -4.23 -9.74 4.82
C ASP A 76 -5.00 -8.47 5.16
N MET A 77 -4.90 -7.46 4.31
CA MET A 77 -5.53 -6.15 4.51
C MET A 77 -6.88 -6.12 3.80
N LEU A 78 -7.94 -6.26 4.59
CA LEU A 78 -9.30 -6.15 4.07
C LEU A 78 -9.53 -4.74 3.50
N LYS A 79 -9.96 -4.67 2.23
CA LYS A 79 -10.25 -3.40 1.54
C LYS A 79 -9.09 -2.41 1.65
N ALA A 80 -7.90 -2.91 1.31
CA ALA A 80 -6.62 -2.23 1.40
C ALA A 80 -6.61 -0.78 0.88
N TYR A 81 -7.30 -0.49 -0.23
CA TYR A 81 -7.37 0.87 -0.77
C TYR A 81 -8.47 1.71 -0.11
N ASP A 82 -9.67 1.15 0.09
CA ASP A 82 -10.83 1.85 0.65
C ASP A 82 -10.63 2.33 2.11
N ARG A 83 -9.68 1.74 2.84
CA ARG A 83 -9.47 2.01 4.27
C ARG A 83 -8.29 2.94 4.57
N ILE A 84 -7.58 3.45 3.56
CA ILE A 84 -6.48 4.39 3.79
C ILE A 84 -7.04 5.75 4.19
N GLU A 85 -6.80 6.13 5.45
CA GLU A 85 -7.05 7.47 5.96
C GLU A 85 -6.04 8.46 5.38
N TRP A 86 -6.51 9.57 4.83
CA TRP A 86 -5.64 10.57 4.19
C TRP A 86 -4.69 11.26 5.19
N THR A 87 -5.12 11.38 6.45
CA THR A 87 -4.28 11.88 7.55
C THR A 87 -3.10 10.94 7.83
N PHE A 88 -3.31 9.63 7.72
CA PHE A 88 -2.24 8.64 7.84
C PHE A 88 -1.28 8.73 6.65
N LEU A 89 -1.81 8.80 5.42
CA LEU A 89 -1.00 8.99 4.21
C LEU A 89 -0.12 10.25 4.32
N LYS A 90 -0.69 11.38 4.75
CA LYS A 90 0.04 12.63 5.00
C LYS A 90 1.20 12.40 5.96
N THR A 91 0.91 11.75 7.09
CA THR A 91 1.91 11.48 8.13
C THR A 91 3.04 10.62 7.58
N MET A 92 2.73 9.57 6.83
CA MET A 92 3.72 8.71 6.20
C MET A 92 4.61 9.47 5.22
N LEU A 93 4.04 10.30 4.34
CA LEU A 93 4.82 11.11 3.40
C LEU A 93 5.77 12.09 4.13
N ILE A 94 5.31 12.68 5.24
CA ILE A 94 6.15 13.58 6.06
C ILE A 94 7.29 12.81 6.73
N GLN A 95 6.99 11.64 7.32
CA GLN A 95 8.00 10.79 7.99
C GLN A 95 9.06 10.30 7.01
N LEU A 96 8.66 9.98 5.77
CA LEU A 96 9.55 9.61 4.68
C LEU A 96 10.22 10.82 4.00
N ARG A 97 10.13 12.00 4.61
CA ARG A 97 10.84 13.24 4.21
C ARG A 97 10.48 13.75 2.82
N PHE A 98 9.27 13.48 2.33
CA PHE A 98 8.78 14.14 1.11
C PHE A 98 8.62 15.65 1.35
N SER A 99 8.93 16.45 0.34
CA SER A 99 8.81 17.91 0.43
C SER A 99 7.35 18.34 0.69
N ALA A 100 7.15 19.40 1.49
CA ALA A 100 5.81 19.90 1.82
C ALA A 100 4.95 20.19 0.58
N LYS A 101 5.57 20.68 -0.51
CA LYS A 101 4.91 20.90 -1.80
C LYS A 101 4.40 19.58 -2.41
N TRP A 102 5.21 18.52 -2.36
CA TRP A 102 4.80 17.21 -2.84
C TRP A 102 3.67 16.61 -2.01
N VAL A 103 3.77 16.69 -0.69
CA VAL A 103 2.71 16.21 0.21
C VAL A 103 1.39 16.94 -0.07
N SER A 104 1.44 18.26 -0.21
CA SER A 104 0.25 19.07 -0.53
C SER A 104 -0.37 18.70 -1.87
N LEU A 105 0.46 18.42 -2.88
CA LEU A 105 0.01 18.01 -4.21
C LEU A 105 -0.68 16.64 -4.19
N ILE A 106 -0.11 15.67 -3.47
CA ILE A 106 -0.71 14.33 -3.32
C ILE A 106 -2.04 14.42 -2.55
N LEU A 107 -2.08 15.18 -1.46
CA LEU A 107 -3.30 15.37 -0.67
C LEU A 107 -4.39 16.07 -1.47
N PHE A 108 -4.05 17.16 -2.16
CA PHE A 108 -5.00 17.83 -3.05
C PHE A 108 -5.59 16.87 -4.08
N TYR A 109 -4.76 16.01 -4.68
CA TYR A 109 -5.24 15.02 -5.64
C TYR A 109 -6.22 14.03 -5.00
N VAL A 110 -5.86 13.35 -3.90
CA VAL A 110 -6.73 12.33 -3.29
C VAL A 110 -7.99 12.92 -2.65
N GLU A 111 -7.92 14.13 -2.10
CA GLU A 111 -9.06 14.82 -1.45
C GLU A 111 -10.03 15.45 -2.45
N SER A 112 -9.58 15.71 -3.69
CA SER A 112 -10.42 16.28 -4.76
C SER A 112 -11.41 15.29 -5.37
N VAL A 113 -11.25 14.00 -5.08
CA VAL A 113 -12.06 12.94 -5.65
C VAL A 113 -13.50 13.03 -5.14
N THR A 114 -14.45 12.85 -6.07
CA THR A 114 -15.87 12.72 -5.77
C THR A 114 -16.51 11.70 -6.68
N TYR A 115 -17.51 10.98 -6.19
CA TYR A 115 -18.17 9.90 -6.91
C TYR A 115 -19.63 10.23 -7.19
N SER A 116 -20.07 9.92 -8.41
CA SER A 116 -21.49 9.90 -8.77
C SER A 116 -21.95 8.46 -8.89
N LEU A 117 -22.97 8.08 -8.12
CA LEU A 117 -23.57 6.76 -8.18
C LEU A 117 -24.67 6.76 -9.25
N PHE A 118 -24.56 5.83 -10.20
CA PHE A 118 -25.59 5.57 -11.20
C PHE A 118 -26.21 4.20 -10.98
N VAL A 119 -27.54 4.14 -10.92
CA VAL A 119 -28.31 2.90 -10.86
C VAL A 119 -29.33 2.94 -11.98
N ASN A 120 -29.32 1.91 -12.85
CA ASN A 120 -30.17 1.82 -14.04
C ASN A 120 -30.11 3.07 -14.93
N GLY A 121 -28.91 3.64 -15.12
CA GLY A 121 -28.68 4.82 -15.96
C GLY A 121 -29.07 6.17 -15.34
N SER A 122 -29.67 6.18 -14.15
CA SER A 122 -30.04 7.40 -13.44
C SER A 122 -29.05 7.70 -12.32
N GLN A 123 -28.64 8.97 -12.18
CA GLN A 123 -27.81 9.40 -11.06
C GLN A 123 -28.65 9.41 -9.79
N VAL A 124 -28.23 8.63 -8.79
CA VAL A 124 -28.95 8.45 -7.52
C VAL A 124 -28.27 9.12 -6.34
N ALA A 125 -26.96 9.30 -6.38
CA ALA A 125 -26.22 9.92 -5.28
C ALA A 125 -24.93 10.59 -5.75
N TYR A 126 -24.45 11.52 -4.93
CA TYR A 126 -23.11 12.07 -5.00
C TYR A 126 -22.41 11.82 -3.66
N ILE A 127 -21.20 11.30 -3.70
CA ILE A 127 -20.44 10.88 -2.53
C ILE A 127 -19.09 11.58 -2.57
N LYS A 128 -18.77 12.32 -1.51
CA LYS A 128 -17.41 12.78 -1.26
C LYS A 128 -16.76 11.83 -0.25
N PRO A 129 -15.72 11.05 -0.64
CA PRO A 129 -14.99 10.22 0.30
C PRO A 129 -14.28 11.08 1.35
N GLY A 130 -14.07 10.53 2.55
CA GLY A 130 -13.20 11.12 3.58
C GLY A 130 -11.90 10.34 3.80
N ARG A 131 -11.77 9.21 3.11
CA ARG A 131 -10.66 8.25 3.09
C ARG A 131 -10.83 7.41 1.83
N GLU A 132 -9.78 6.71 1.41
CA GLU A 132 -9.69 5.81 0.24
C GLU A 132 -8.58 6.22 -0.73
N LEU A 133 -8.01 5.23 -1.40
CA LEU A 133 -7.28 5.37 -2.65
C LEU A 133 -8.11 4.76 -3.79
N GLN A 134 -8.18 5.43 -4.93
CA GLN A 134 -9.04 5.01 -6.03
C GLN A 134 -8.57 3.67 -6.65
N GLN A 135 -9.44 2.67 -6.70
CA GLN A 135 -9.11 1.44 -7.38
C GLN A 135 -9.04 1.65 -8.90
N GLY A 136 -7.92 1.28 -9.53
CA GLY A 136 -7.67 1.46 -10.96
C GLY A 136 -6.99 2.79 -11.32
N ASP A 137 -6.73 3.62 -10.32
CA ASP A 137 -5.91 4.81 -10.46
C ASP A 137 -4.40 4.45 -10.53
N PRO A 138 -3.62 4.96 -11.50
CA PRO A 138 -2.19 4.63 -11.63
C PRO A 138 -1.34 4.93 -10.39
N LEU A 139 -1.65 6.00 -9.65
CA LEU A 139 -0.88 6.46 -8.49
C LEU A 139 -1.20 5.66 -7.23
N SER A 140 -2.45 5.20 -7.08
CA SER A 140 -2.96 4.55 -5.87
C SER A 140 -2.14 3.35 -5.37
N PRO A 141 -1.66 2.40 -6.21
CA PRO A 141 -0.78 1.32 -5.75
C PRO A 141 0.50 1.82 -5.07
N TYR A 142 1.04 2.95 -5.54
CA TYR A 142 2.29 3.53 -5.04
C TYR A 142 2.10 4.26 -3.71
N LEU A 143 0.97 4.92 -3.53
CA LEU A 143 0.60 5.51 -2.25
C LEU A 143 0.30 4.43 -1.21
N PHE A 144 -0.27 3.32 -1.64
CA PHE A 144 -0.51 2.18 -0.77
C PHE A 144 0.78 1.56 -0.24
N ILE A 145 1.79 1.32 -1.10
CA ILE A 145 3.06 0.76 -0.62
C ILE A 145 3.80 1.70 0.34
N ILE A 146 3.66 3.02 0.15
CA ILE A 146 4.17 4.02 1.10
C ILE A 146 3.50 3.87 2.46
N CYS A 147 2.19 3.65 2.50
CA CYS A 147 1.47 3.40 3.74
C CYS A 147 1.92 2.09 4.43
N THR A 148 2.15 1.02 3.66
CA THR A 148 2.58 -0.27 4.22
C THR A 148 4.00 -0.24 4.77
N GLU A 149 4.85 0.67 4.28
CA GLU A 149 6.20 0.88 4.82
C GLU A 149 6.17 1.26 6.32
N GLY A 150 5.08 1.85 6.80
CA GLY A 150 4.86 2.12 8.22
C GLY A 150 4.86 0.84 9.06
N LEU A 151 4.14 -0.20 8.61
CA LEU A 151 4.14 -1.51 9.29
C LEU A 151 5.52 -2.16 9.24
N ILE A 152 6.18 -2.12 8.08
CA ILE A 152 7.53 -2.68 7.91
C ILE A 152 8.52 -1.99 8.85
N SER A 153 8.46 -0.66 8.96
CA SER A 153 9.30 0.13 9.85
C SER A 153 9.09 -0.23 11.32
N LEU A 154 7.83 -0.46 11.73
CA LEU A 154 7.52 -0.89 13.09
C LEU A 154 8.08 -2.28 13.39
N ILE A 155 7.94 -3.24 12.46
CA ILE A 155 8.50 -4.59 12.59
C ILE A 155 10.03 -4.52 12.71
N LYS A 156 10.71 -3.77 11.83
CA LYS A 156 12.16 -3.57 11.89
C LYS A 156 12.59 -2.96 13.22
N GLY A 157 11.85 -1.96 13.71
CA GLY A 157 12.11 -1.34 15.00
C GLY A 157 11.97 -2.32 16.17
N ALA A 158 10.95 -3.17 16.16
CA ALA A 158 10.77 -4.22 17.17
C ALA A 158 11.90 -5.27 17.11
N CYS A 159 12.35 -5.65 15.91
CA CYS A 159 13.53 -6.52 15.76
C CYS A 159 14.80 -5.88 16.32
N ALA A 160 15.02 -4.59 16.05
CA ALA A 160 16.20 -3.87 16.55
C ALA A 160 16.20 -3.74 18.09
N ARG A 161 15.02 -3.76 18.73
CA ARG A 161 14.88 -3.77 20.19
C ARG A 161 14.91 -5.18 20.80
N GLY A 162 14.97 -6.23 19.99
CA GLY A 162 14.91 -7.62 20.45
C GLY A 162 13.52 -8.09 20.89
N GLU A 163 12.46 -7.34 20.59
CA GLU A 163 11.07 -7.72 20.88
C GLU A 163 10.54 -8.77 19.90
N LEU A 164 11.07 -8.75 18.68
CA LEU A 164 10.80 -9.73 17.64
C LEU A 164 12.12 -10.33 17.15
N GLN A 165 12.12 -11.62 16.90
CA GLN A 165 13.25 -12.30 16.27
C GLN A 165 12.79 -12.90 14.94
N GLY A 166 13.50 -12.55 13.87
CA GLY A 166 13.31 -13.16 12.56
C GLY A 166 13.77 -14.61 12.52
N LEU A 167 13.50 -15.27 11.39
CA LEU A 167 14.12 -16.54 11.03
C LEU A 167 15.63 -16.38 10.80
#